data_AF-A0AAW8YH94-F1
#
_entry.id   AF-A0AAW8YH94-F1
#
_cell.length_a   1.000
_cell.length_b   1.000
_cell.length_c   1.000
_cell.angle_alpha   90.00
_cell.angle_beta   90.00
_cell.angle_gamma   90.00
#
_symmetry.space_group_name_H-M   'P 1'
#
loop_
_entity.id
_entity.type
_entity.pdbx_description
1 polymer ?
#
loop_
_entity_poly.entity_id
_entity_poly.type
_entity_poly.pdbx_seq_one_letter_code
_entity_poly.pdbx_strand_id
1 'polypeptide(L)'
;MTFNIDNDRRNLVDDKQNFNIDFHDSKYNWLQARQYEESMRQVEVHVVHGNGSPVDLTGMNPVFEGWLPEGLYRIIDAKHSVMIDAKNGIFRFDFPAPAFQIAGSYKQAFFRLMKDGKSVTTLEFSLDVMADKVISGLVPSDYITPFEDLYFKLKDYIDKANGDFETAMAQWKKDVADLITELNADVSGINLTITEIKTQLSALEDKIKADGLLTQADLDKSLVDIMQKVDNSVEQVTGGLTYLSDDMMTDIDGGYTDLQKLKEFKNSIDTDTNLTRIAFATDTHHEIESNWRPHMTSGLRHVLNPMYVQDVVDAVIFNGDNINNGGGGDKAVANYLVQDFSTTVRSLVESDTPVLINKGNHDNNYKDATVYDDWRSLPSQVLTNAELAHYYGYDVKDDRIIRDGSSAYCYIDLPNNVRMYMLDSYDTPETLDKDGYLDFNARQNSIYSKKQLQWLADTLDASKTTVLFAHNPVEQVFGTGNASSEINHDVLHKLLNAFVSGGSGTINGATGITVKYTFAKAGTIAGVFTGHLHKSSMVVDHTINYVQTTCQAVYADNDHQEERANKFGTYQEDAFDVIEIDPVKKHVKLKRYGYGEDREYDY
;
A
#
# COMPACT_ATOMS: atom_id res chain seq x y z
N MET A 1 40.19 0.25 62.95
CA MET A 1 40.46 -1.21 62.89
C MET A 1 41.44 -1.47 61.77
N THR A 2 42.39 -2.37 61.94
CA THR A 2 43.38 -2.70 60.90
C THR A 2 43.27 -4.17 60.51
N PHE A 3 43.06 -4.44 59.22
CA PHE A 3 42.86 -5.79 58.69
C PHE A 3 43.96 -6.17 57.71
N ASN A 4 44.47 -7.39 57.86
CA ASN A 4 45.41 -8.00 56.93
C ASN A 4 44.64 -8.89 55.95
N ILE A 5 44.96 -8.81 54.66
CA ILE A 5 44.28 -9.61 53.62
C ILE A 5 45.11 -10.74 53.02
N ASP A 6 46.41 -10.82 53.31
CA ASP A 6 47.30 -11.83 52.69
C ASP A 6 47.89 -12.84 53.69
N ASN A 7 47.99 -12.48 54.97
CA ASN A 7 48.48 -13.39 56.00
C ASN A 7 47.34 -14.23 56.58
N ASP A 8 47.53 -15.54 56.55
CA ASP A 8 46.56 -16.54 56.96
C ASP A 8 46.68 -16.88 58.47
N ARG A 9 45.55 -16.89 59.18
CA ARG A 9 45.44 -17.29 60.59
C ARG A 9 44.37 -18.36 60.83
N ARG A 10 44.34 -19.41 60.00
CA ARG A 10 43.45 -20.59 60.13
C ARG A 10 43.42 -21.27 61.52
N ASN A 11 44.35 -20.96 62.42
CA ASN A 11 44.41 -21.45 63.81
C ASN A 11 43.22 -20.99 64.68
N LEU A 12 42.32 -20.14 64.15
CA LEU A 12 41.13 -19.64 64.84
C LEU A 12 39.84 -20.43 64.54
N VAL A 13 39.91 -21.47 63.69
CA VAL A 13 38.75 -22.24 63.25
C VAL A 13 38.99 -23.75 63.45
N ASP A 14 39.11 -24.18 64.70
CA ASP A 14 39.27 -25.60 65.05
C ASP A 14 37.95 -26.37 64.87
N ASP A 15 36.78 -25.74 65.05
CA ASP A 15 35.47 -26.31 64.74
C ASP A 15 34.91 -25.77 63.41
N LYS A 16 35.22 -26.49 62.32
CA LYS A 16 34.76 -26.17 60.97
C LYS A 16 33.26 -26.44 60.74
N GLN A 17 32.58 -27.14 61.66
CA GLN A 17 31.16 -27.50 61.49
C GLN A 17 30.22 -26.49 62.14
N ASN A 18 30.58 -25.92 63.30
CA ASN A 18 29.72 -24.93 63.99
C ASN A 18 30.22 -23.48 63.89
N PHE A 19 31.42 -23.24 63.35
CA PHE A 19 31.97 -21.90 63.06
C PHE A 19 31.82 -20.91 64.23
N ASN A 20 32.10 -21.37 65.46
CA ASN A 20 32.03 -20.54 66.66
C ASN A 20 33.42 -19.92 66.93
N ILE A 21 33.63 -18.69 66.48
CA ILE A 21 34.89 -17.97 66.70
C ILE A 21 34.84 -17.28 68.07
N ASP A 22 35.70 -17.70 69.00
CA ASP A 22 35.83 -17.05 70.31
C ASP A 22 36.78 -15.85 70.22
N PHE A 23 36.20 -14.65 70.21
CA PHE A 23 36.93 -13.39 70.13
C PHE A 23 37.33 -12.80 71.49
N HIS A 24 37.24 -13.54 72.61
CA HIS A 24 37.52 -13.02 73.96
C HIS A 24 38.95 -12.52 74.21
N ASP A 25 39.86 -12.63 73.25
CA ASP A 25 41.23 -12.12 73.35
C ASP A 25 41.33 -10.65 72.88
N SER A 26 41.84 -9.78 73.76
CA SER A 26 42.10 -8.35 73.52
C SER A 26 43.01 -8.01 72.32
N LYS A 27 43.62 -9.02 71.68
CA LYS A 27 44.49 -8.85 70.51
C LYS A 27 43.75 -8.70 69.17
N TYR A 28 42.41 -8.84 69.13
CA TYR A 28 41.61 -8.74 67.91
C TYR A 28 40.82 -7.44 67.80
N ASN A 29 40.53 -7.01 66.57
CA ASN A 29 39.62 -5.89 66.34
C ASN A 29 38.23 -6.28 66.85
N TRP A 30 37.57 -5.38 67.58
CA TRP A 30 36.22 -5.56 68.10
C TRP A 30 35.41 -4.28 67.97
N LEU A 31 34.10 -4.43 67.82
CA LEU A 31 33.11 -3.37 67.83
C LEU A 31 32.03 -3.73 68.83
N GLN A 32 31.61 -2.74 69.62
CA GLN A 32 30.45 -2.88 70.48
C GLN A 32 29.50 -1.71 70.26
N ALA A 33 28.22 -2.01 70.19
CA ALA A 33 27.14 -1.03 70.05
C ALA A 33 25.95 -1.43 70.92
N ARG A 34 25.07 -0.49 71.25
CA ARG A 34 23.77 -0.81 71.84
C ARG A 34 22.73 -1.09 70.75
N GLN A 35 21.79 -1.97 71.07
CA GLN A 35 20.64 -2.22 70.21
C GLN A 35 19.95 -0.91 69.85
N TYR A 36 19.56 -0.75 68.58
CA TYR A 36 18.90 0.45 68.04
C TYR A 36 19.77 1.71 67.92
N GLU A 37 21.08 1.63 68.04
CA GLU A 37 21.95 2.73 67.60
C GLU A 37 21.76 2.98 66.09
N GLU A 38 21.66 4.25 65.68
CA GLU A 38 21.52 4.63 64.26
C GLU A 38 22.63 5.61 63.88
N SER A 39 23.37 5.27 62.82
CA SER A 39 24.22 6.15 62.00
C SER A 39 25.36 6.92 62.69
N MET A 40 25.56 6.76 64.00
CA MET A 40 26.64 7.39 64.77
C MET A 40 27.79 6.44 65.07
N ARG A 41 27.60 5.14 64.84
CA ARG A 41 28.64 4.13 65.04
C ARG A 41 29.48 4.01 63.78
N GLN A 42 30.61 4.72 63.77
CA GLN A 42 31.54 4.75 62.66
C GLN A 42 32.83 4.02 63.01
N VAL A 43 33.40 3.31 62.05
CA VAL A 43 34.74 2.72 62.17
C VAL A 43 35.60 3.17 61.01
N GLU A 44 36.79 3.67 61.33
CA GLU A 44 37.85 3.83 60.34
C GLU A 44 38.55 2.48 60.17
N VAL A 45 38.65 2.02 58.94
CA VAL A 45 39.17 0.71 58.55
C VAL A 45 40.42 0.91 57.71
N HIS A 46 41.51 0.30 58.15
CA HIS A 46 42.81 0.30 57.49
C HIS A 46 43.05 -1.10 56.93
N VAL A 47 43.20 -1.22 55.61
CA VAL A 47 43.45 -2.48 54.93
C VAL A 47 44.92 -2.55 54.51
N VAL A 48 45.62 -3.56 55.01
CA VAL A 48 47.07 -3.74 54.81
C VAL A 48 47.42 -5.14 54.32
N HIS A 49 48.56 -5.24 53.64
CA HIS A 49 49.18 -6.50 53.24
C HIS A 49 49.85 -7.21 54.41
N GLY A 50 50.27 -8.47 54.20
CA GLY A 50 50.97 -9.32 55.18
C GLY A 50 52.15 -8.66 55.93
N ASN A 51 52.86 -7.80 55.21
CA ASN A 51 54.04 -7.05 55.68
C ASN A 51 53.71 -5.70 56.34
N GLY A 52 52.42 -5.33 56.44
CA GLY A 52 51.94 -4.07 56.99
C GLY A 52 51.87 -2.90 56.00
N SER A 53 52.23 -3.07 54.71
CA SER A 53 52.06 -2.00 53.71
C SER A 53 50.59 -1.82 53.32
N PRO A 54 50.13 -0.59 53.01
CA PRO A 54 48.74 -0.34 52.60
C PRO A 54 48.30 -1.09 51.33
N VAL A 55 47.01 -1.44 51.26
CA VAL A 55 46.36 -1.99 50.06
C VAL A 55 45.68 -0.85 49.30
N ASP A 56 45.90 -0.74 47.99
CA ASP A 56 45.21 0.25 47.16
C ASP A 56 43.75 -0.19 46.88
N LEU A 57 42.80 0.58 47.41
CA LEU A 57 41.36 0.37 47.30
C LEU A 57 40.73 1.17 46.15
N THR A 58 41.52 1.75 45.24
CA THR A 58 41.01 2.57 44.14
C THR A 58 40.02 1.78 43.26
N GLY A 59 38.78 2.28 43.20
CA GLY A 59 37.67 1.67 42.45
C GLY A 59 37.08 0.43 43.11
N MET A 60 37.39 0.15 44.38
CA MET A 60 36.74 -0.90 45.16
C MET A 60 35.56 -0.32 45.95
N ASN A 61 34.52 -1.13 46.16
CA ASN A 61 33.43 -0.85 47.08
C ASN A 61 33.54 -1.78 48.31
N PRO A 62 33.85 -1.27 49.50
CA PRO A 62 33.71 -2.02 50.74
C PRO A 62 32.23 -2.28 51.06
N VAL A 63 31.88 -3.54 51.26
CA VAL A 63 30.56 -4.04 51.64
C VAL A 63 30.68 -4.66 53.02
N PHE A 64 29.84 -4.27 53.96
CA PHE A 64 29.73 -4.97 55.23
C PHE A 64 28.84 -6.20 55.08
N GLU A 65 29.36 -7.36 55.49
CA GLU A 65 28.61 -8.62 55.53
C GLU A 65 28.60 -9.14 56.97
N GLY A 66 27.39 -9.32 57.50
CA GLY A 66 27.17 -9.72 58.88
C GLY A 66 26.05 -10.75 59.05
N TRP A 67 26.27 -11.71 59.95
CA TRP A 67 25.30 -12.71 60.36
C TRP A 67 24.93 -12.47 61.83
N LEU A 68 23.68 -12.07 62.07
CA LEU A 68 23.23 -11.60 63.38
C LEU A 68 23.31 -12.69 64.47
N PRO A 69 23.28 -12.34 65.77
CA PRO A 69 23.57 -13.26 66.88
C PRO A 69 22.77 -14.57 66.91
N GLU A 70 21.51 -14.55 66.51
CA GLU A 70 20.65 -15.75 66.45
C GLU A 70 20.89 -16.58 65.17
N GLY A 71 21.49 -15.96 64.16
CA GLY A 71 21.82 -16.57 62.88
C GLY A 71 20.62 -16.75 61.94
N LEU A 72 19.54 -16.01 62.14
CA LEU A 72 18.37 -16.02 61.25
C LEU A 72 18.45 -14.95 60.16
N TYR A 73 19.09 -13.81 60.46
CA TYR A 73 19.08 -12.62 59.61
C TYR A 73 20.48 -12.18 59.19
N ARG A 74 20.56 -11.55 58.02
CA ARG A 74 21.81 -11.11 57.40
C ARG A 74 21.79 -9.62 57.08
N ILE A 75 22.95 -9.00 57.21
CA ILE A 75 23.21 -7.63 56.78
C ILE A 75 24.20 -7.70 55.63
N ILE A 76 23.80 -7.21 54.47
CA ILE A 76 24.66 -6.99 53.31
C ILE A 76 24.49 -5.53 52.93
N ASP A 77 25.44 -4.72 53.38
CA ASP A 77 25.39 -3.27 53.22
C ASP A 77 26.52 -2.78 52.34
N ALA A 78 26.14 -2.39 51.13
CA ALA A 78 27.03 -1.86 50.11
C ALA A 78 26.93 -0.32 49.97
N LYS A 79 26.18 0.36 50.85
CA LYS A 79 25.88 1.79 50.76
C LYS A 79 26.68 2.66 51.72
N HIS A 80 26.97 2.17 52.91
CA HIS A 80 27.48 3.02 54.00
C HIS A 80 29.01 3.01 54.17
N SER A 81 29.74 2.61 53.14
CA SER A 81 31.19 2.81 53.08
C SER A 81 31.52 4.17 52.47
N VAL A 82 32.48 4.86 53.08
CA VAL A 82 33.01 6.13 52.59
C VAL A 82 34.51 6.00 52.45
N MET A 83 35.01 6.11 51.22
CA MET A 83 36.44 6.04 50.95
C MET A 83 37.13 7.30 51.47
N ILE A 84 38.11 7.14 52.38
CA ILE A 84 38.83 8.26 53.02
C ILE A 84 40.16 8.49 52.32
N ASP A 85 40.94 7.43 52.14
CA ASP A 85 42.19 7.44 51.38
C ASP A 85 42.37 6.08 50.70
N ALA A 86 41.87 5.98 49.46
CA ALA A 86 41.86 4.73 48.71
C ALA A 86 43.28 4.19 48.49
N LYS A 87 44.25 5.06 48.17
CA LYS A 87 45.62 4.65 47.83
C LYS A 87 46.34 4.07 49.04
N ASN A 88 45.99 4.53 50.24
CA ASN A 88 46.55 4.04 51.51
C ASN A 88 45.62 3.07 52.25
N GLY A 89 44.61 2.51 51.59
CA GLY A 89 43.79 1.45 52.16
C GLY A 89 42.84 1.88 53.27
N ILE A 90 42.42 3.15 53.29
CA ILE A 90 41.62 3.72 54.38
C ILE A 90 40.21 4.02 53.89
N PHE A 91 39.21 3.43 54.56
CA PHE A 91 37.81 3.81 54.41
C PHE A 91 37.15 3.93 55.78
N ARG A 92 36.06 4.69 55.84
CA ARG A 92 35.16 4.73 56.99
C ARG A 92 33.94 3.88 56.65
N PHE A 93 33.43 3.15 57.63
CA PHE A 93 32.14 2.48 57.52
C PHE A 93 31.20 3.00 58.60
N ASP A 94 30.02 3.45 58.17
CA ASP A 94 28.97 3.98 59.03
C ASP A 94 27.89 2.90 59.18
N PHE A 95 27.83 2.21 60.32
CA PHE A 95 26.91 1.08 60.44
C PHE A 95 25.45 1.54 60.43
N PRO A 96 24.58 0.92 59.61
CA PRO A 96 23.18 1.29 59.53
C PRO A 96 22.42 0.71 60.74
N ALA A 97 21.29 1.31 61.11
CA ALA A 97 20.47 0.84 62.24
C ALA A 97 20.12 -0.67 62.18
N PRO A 98 19.86 -1.28 61.00
CA PRO A 98 19.67 -2.73 60.88
C PRO A 98 20.81 -3.59 61.44
N ALA A 99 22.05 -3.10 61.44
CA ALA A 99 23.19 -3.81 62.01
C ALA A 99 23.12 -3.96 63.54
N PHE A 100 22.23 -3.22 64.22
CA PHE A 100 22.12 -3.24 65.68
C PHE A 100 20.72 -3.68 66.15
N GLN A 101 19.98 -4.46 65.34
CA GLN A 101 18.60 -4.84 65.65
C GLN A 101 18.46 -5.99 66.66
N ILE A 102 19.44 -6.89 66.77
CA ILE A 102 19.38 -8.08 67.66
C ILE A 102 20.54 -8.01 68.64
N ALA A 103 20.23 -8.10 69.93
CA ALA A 103 21.24 -8.16 70.99
C ALA A 103 22.00 -9.49 70.98
N GLY A 104 23.30 -9.44 71.28
CA GLY A 104 24.21 -10.57 71.30
C GLY A 104 25.41 -10.36 70.38
N SER A 105 26.28 -11.36 70.33
CA SER A 105 27.49 -11.37 69.49
C SER A 105 27.13 -11.84 68.09
N TYR A 106 27.56 -11.12 67.05
CA TYR A 106 27.42 -11.57 65.66
C TYR A 106 28.09 -12.94 65.48
N LYS A 107 27.43 -13.83 64.73
CA LYS A 107 28.03 -15.12 64.35
C LYS A 107 29.18 -14.94 63.38
N GLN A 108 29.10 -13.91 62.54
CA GLN A 108 30.16 -13.53 61.62
C GLN A 108 30.01 -12.06 61.25
N ALA A 109 31.13 -11.32 61.17
CA ALA A 109 31.15 -9.94 60.71
C ALA A 109 32.48 -9.66 60.01
N PHE A 110 32.43 -9.21 58.76
CA PHE A 110 33.61 -8.85 57.97
C PHE A 110 33.27 -7.84 56.89
N PHE A 111 34.30 -7.26 56.28
CA PHE A 111 34.15 -6.44 55.08
C PHE A 111 34.55 -7.23 53.85
N ARG A 112 33.71 -7.19 52.81
CA ARG A 112 34.03 -7.66 51.47
C ARG A 112 34.38 -6.47 50.59
N LEU A 113 35.57 -6.47 50.02
CA LEU A 113 36.03 -5.46 49.07
C LEU A 113 35.69 -5.94 47.66
N MET A 114 34.78 -5.23 47.00
CA MET A 114 34.24 -5.60 45.69
C MET A 114 34.82 -4.72 44.59
N LYS A 115 35.24 -5.31 43.47
CA LYS A 115 35.63 -4.58 42.25
C LYS A 115 35.39 -5.43 41.01
N ASP A 116 34.66 -4.88 40.04
CA ASP A 116 34.40 -5.53 38.73
C ASP A 116 33.88 -6.99 38.85
N GLY A 117 32.97 -7.24 39.79
CA GLY A 117 32.43 -8.58 40.06
C GLY A 117 33.38 -9.55 40.78
N LYS A 118 34.60 -9.11 41.13
CA LYS A 118 35.57 -9.85 41.93
C LYS A 118 35.55 -9.34 43.37
N SER A 119 35.97 -10.19 44.31
CA SER A 119 36.00 -9.81 45.73
C SER A 119 37.18 -10.38 46.48
N VAL A 120 37.64 -9.64 47.48
CA VAL A 120 38.50 -10.13 48.58
C VAL A 120 37.88 -9.71 49.90
N THR A 121 37.99 -10.52 50.95
CA THR A 121 37.39 -10.23 52.26
C THR A 121 38.47 -9.87 53.28
N THR A 122 38.13 -9.01 54.23
CA THR A 122 38.89 -8.89 55.46
C THR A 122 38.69 -10.16 56.30
N LEU A 123 39.57 -10.37 57.28
CA LEU A 123 39.30 -11.32 58.36
C LEU A 123 38.11 -10.83 59.21
N GLU A 124 37.48 -11.77 59.91
CA GLU A 124 36.39 -11.50 60.82
C GLU A 124 36.82 -10.62 62.01
N PHE A 125 35.89 -9.80 62.51
CA PHE A 125 36.04 -9.06 63.76
C PHE A 125 34.85 -9.32 64.68
N SER A 126 35.04 -9.14 66.00
CA SER A 126 33.93 -9.27 66.95
C SER A 126 32.98 -8.08 66.81
N LEU A 127 31.68 -8.34 66.69
CA LEU A 127 30.64 -7.31 66.77
C LEU A 127 29.59 -7.70 67.80
N ASP A 128 29.55 -6.97 68.91
CA ASP A 128 28.67 -7.24 70.05
C ASP A 128 27.58 -6.17 70.18
N VAL A 129 26.32 -6.59 70.15
CA VAL A 129 25.17 -5.71 70.34
C VAL A 129 24.63 -5.87 71.76
N MET A 130 24.74 -4.83 72.56
CA MET A 130 24.22 -4.81 73.93
C MET A 130 22.71 -4.64 73.93
N ALA A 131 21.98 -5.48 74.65
CA ALA A 131 20.53 -5.40 74.75
C ALA A 131 20.07 -4.02 75.26
N ASP A 132 19.07 -3.46 74.59
CA ASP A 132 18.32 -2.32 75.08
C ASP A 132 16.99 -2.82 75.67
N LYS A 133 16.76 -2.53 76.96
CA LYS A 133 15.56 -2.95 77.69
C LYS A 133 14.47 -1.87 77.73
N VAL A 134 14.72 -0.71 77.11
CA VAL A 134 13.83 0.45 77.10
C VAL A 134 12.96 0.46 75.84
N ILE A 135 13.53 0.11 74.68
CA ILE A 135 12.82 0.03 73.39
C ILE A 135 12.50 -1.44 73.07
N SER A 136 11.23 -1.74 72.74
CA SER A 136 10.78 -3.11 72.42
C SER A 136 9.80 -3.14 71.23
N GLY A 137 9.65 -4.30 70.58
CA GLY A 137 8.62 -4.52 69.55
C GLY A 137 9.07 -4.40 68.09
N LEU A 138 10.37 -4.27 67.81
CA LEU A 138 10.90 -4.30 66.45
C LEU A 138 11.03 -5.73 65.94
N VAL A 139 10.63 -5.97 64.69
CA VAL A 139 10.74 -7.26 63.99
C VAL A 139 12.03 -7.24 63.18
N PRO A 140 13.04 -8.06 63.50
CA PRO A 140 14.27 -8.11 62.70
C PRO A 140 13.98 -8.64 61.29
N SER A 141 14.74 -8.16 60.32
CA SER A 141 14.67 -8.60 58.92
C SER A 141 16.06 -8.64 58.30
N ASP A 142 16.19 -9.31 57.16
CA ASP A 142 17.38 -9.15 56.32
C ASP A 142 17.48 -7.69 55.85
N TYR A 143 18.70 -7.17 55.77
CA TYR A 143 19.00 -5.85 55.21
C TYR A 143 19.97 -6.03 54.04
N ILE A 144 19.47 -5.93 52.82
CA ILE A 144 20.22 -6.22 51.59
C ILE A 144 20.07 -5.04 50.64
N THR A 145 21.00 -4.09 50.73
CA THR A 145 20.87 -2.79 50.04
C THR A 145 20.73 -2.88 48.52
N PRO A 146 21.38 -3.82 47.79
CA PRO A 146 21.19 -3.93 46.34
C PRO A 146 19.78 -4.35 45.92
N PHE A 147 19.06 -5.10 46.77
CA PHE A 147 17.69 -5.53 46.49
C PHE A 147 16.71 -4.38 46.69
N GLU A 148 16.87 -3.61 47.77
CA GLU A 148 16.05 -2.42 48.04
C GLU A 148 16.11 -1.41 46.89
N ASP A 149 17.29 -1.17 46.31
CA ASP A 149 17.45 -0.26 45.16
C ASP A 149 16.70 -0.72 43.91
N LEU A 150 16.70 -2.03 43.64
CA LEU A 150 15.95 -2.59 42.52
C LEU A 150 14.44 -2.49 42.75
N TYR A 151 13.99 -2.73 43.98
CA TYR A 151 12.59 -2.61 44.36
C TYR A 151 12.06 -1.17 44.18
N PHE A 152 12.81 -0.16 44.64
CA PHE A 152 12.40 1.24 44.47
C PHE A 152 12.38 1.67 42.99
N LYS A 153 13.37 1.25 42.19
CA LYS A 153 13.35 1.52 40.74
C LYS A 153 12.15 0.90 40.03
N LEU A 154 11.78 -0.32 40.40
CA LEU A 154 10.58 -0.97 39.84
C LEU A 154 9.31 -0.20 40.20
N LYS A 155 9.19 0.27 41.45
CA LYS A 155 8.07 1.10 41.89
C LYS A 155 7.95 2.38 41.06
N ASP A 156 9.06 3.09 40.85
CA ASP A 156 9.07 4.33 40.06
C ASP A 156 8.63 4.10 38.61
N TYR A 157 9.02 2.97 38.00
CA TYR A 157 8.57 2.62 36.65
C TYR A 157 7.07 2.34 36.59
N ILE A 158 6.51 1.68 37.59
CA ILE A 158 5.07 1.40 37.65
C ILE A 158 4.28 2.71 37.81
N ASP A 159 4.72 3.60 38.70
CA ASP A 159 4.05 4.88 38.94
C ASP A 159 4.05 5.75 37.67
N LYS A 160 5.16 5.78 36.93
CA LYS A 160 5.26 6.49 35.65
C LYS A 160 4.33 5.90 34.58
N ALA A 161 4.32 4.58 34.42
CA ALA A 161 3.50 3.90 33.42
C ALA A 161 2.00 4.16 33.62
N ASN A 162 1.55 4.21 34.88
CA ASN A 162 0.16 4.55 35.20
C ASN A 162 -0.19 5.99 34.80
N GLY A 163 0.67 6.96 35.07
CA GLY A 163 0.44 8.37 34.69
C GLY A 163 0.37 8.59 33.17
N ASP A 164 1.24 7.93 32.42
CA ASP A 164 1.25 7.99 30.95
C ASP A 164 -0.05 7.39 30.37
N PHE A 165 -0.54 6.28 30.94
CA PHE A 165 -1.80 5.66 30.54
C PHE A 165 -3.02 6.53 30.84
N GLU A 166 -3.10 7.15 32.02
CA GLU A 166 -4.18 8.07 32.38
C GLU A 166 -4.26 9.26 31.43
N THR A 167 -3.10 9.81 31.05
CA THR A 167 -3.00 10.91 30.09
C THR A 167 -3.51 10.51 28.69
N ALA A 168 -3.07 9.34 28.19
CA ALA A 168 -3.53 8.82 26.90
C ALA A 168 -5.04 8.57 26.89
N MET A 169 -5.59 8.01 27.98
CA MET A 169 -7.02 7.75 28.13
C MET A 169 -7.85 9.05 28.17
N ALA A 170 -7.34 10.09 28.83
CA ALA A 170 -8.00 11.41 28.86
C ALA A 170 -8.03 12.05 27.46
N GLN A 171 -6.94 11.97 26.71
CA GLN A 171 -6.89 12.46 25.33
C GLN A 171 -7.85 11.69 24.43
N TRP A 172 -7.86 10.36 24.49
CA TRP A 172 -8.78 9.53 23.71
C TRP A 172 -10.25 9.87 23.98
N LYS A 173 -10.63 10.07 25.25
CA LYS A 173 -12.00 10.49 25.61
C LYS A 173 -12.38 11.83 24.99
N LYS A 174 -11.43 12.77 24.92
CA LYS A 174 -11.64 14.08 24.30
C LYS A 174 -11.81 13.94 22.78
N ASP A 175 -10.92 13.21 22.12
CA ASP A 175 -10.96 13.01 20.67
C ASP A 175 -12.29 12.34 20.23
N VAL A 176 -12.80 11.38 21.01
CA VAL A 176 -14.10 10.76 20.76
C VAL A 176 -15.26 11.74 20.93
N ALA A 177 -15.22 12.62 21.94
CA ALA A 177 -16.26 13.62 22.16
C ALA A 177 -16.29 14.68 21.05
N ASP A 178 -15.11 15.10 20.58
CA ASP A 178 -14.96 16.05 19.47
C ASP A 178 -15.52 15.43 18.17
N LEU A 179 -15.17 14.17 17.86
CA LEU A 179 -15.69 13.45 16.70
C LEU A 179 -17.23 13.33 16.73
N ILE A 180 -17.83 13.02 17.88
CA ILE A 180 -19.30 12.96 18.02
C ILE A 180 -19.93 14.33 17.76
N THR A 181 -19.27 15.42 18.17
CA THR A 181 -19.77 16.77 17.96
C THR A 181 -19.75 17.15 16.48
N GLU A 182 -18.66 16.84 15.78
CA GLU A 182 -18.53 17.07 14.33
C GLU A 182 -19.58 16.28 13.54
N LEU A 183 -19.74 14.98 13.82
CA LEU A 183 -20.74 14.14 13.15
C LEU A 183 -22.18 14.66 13.33
N ASN A 184 -22.51 15.19 14.51
CA ASN A 184 -23.84 15.77 14.76
C ASN A 184 -24.08 17.08 13.97
N ALA A 185 -23.02 17.88 13.77
CA ALA A 185 -23.10 19.08 12.96
C ALA A 185 -23.35 18.74 11.48
N ASP A 186 -22.64 17.76 10.94
CA ASP A 186 -22.80 17.28 9.56
C ASP A 186 -24.20 16.73 9.29
N VAL A 187 -24.73 15.90 10.19
CA VAL A 187 -26.11 15.37 10.08
C VAL A 187 -27.13 16.50 10.06
N SER A 188 -26.92 17.56 10.85
CA SER A 188 -27.80 18.73 10.85
C SER A 188 -27.73 19.50 9.53
N GLY A 189 -26.53 19.66 8.96
CA GLY A 189 -26.31 20.26 7.64
C GLY A 189 -26.99 19.47 6.51
N ILE A 190 -26.81 18.15 6.48
CA ILE A 190 -27.45 17.26 5.49
C ILE A 190 -28.97 17.38 5.55
N ASN A 191 -29.56 17.40 6.75
CA ASN A 191 -31.00 17.55 6.90
C ASN A 191 -31.53 18.88 6.35
N LEU A 192 -30.78 19.98 6.52
CA LEU A 192 -31.13 21.27 5.93
C LEU A 192 -31.12 21.21 4.38
N THR A 193 -30.06 20.64 3.80
CA THR A 193 -29.95 20.48 2.34
C THR A 193 -31.08 19.61 1.78
N ILE A 194 -31.46 18.52 2.46
CA ILE A 194 -32.59 17.67 2.05
C ILE A 194 -33.90 18.48 2.05
N THR A 195 -34.12 19.31 3.07
CA THR A 195 -35.31 20.17 3.13
C THR A 195 -35.33 21.17 1.99
N GLU A 196 -34.20 21.82 1.69
CA GLU A 196 -34.09 22.77 0.57
C GLU A 196 -34.32 22.11 -0.78
N ILE A 197 -33.72 20.93 -1.02
CA ILE A 197 -33.95 20.14 -2.24
C ILE A 197 -35.43 19.77 -2.39
N LYS A 198 -36.08 19.32 -1.32
CA LYS A 198 -37.52 19.01 -1.36
C LYS A 198 -38.34 20.24 -1.75
N THR A 199 -38.03 21.41 -1.19
CA THR A 199 -38.70 22.66 -1.55
C THR A 199 -38.49 23.01 -3.02
N GLN A 200 -37.26 22.90 -3.52
CA GLN A 200 -36.95 23.17 -4.93
C GLN A 200 -37.62 22.18 -5.88
N LEU A 201 -37.66 20.89 -5.52
CA LEU A 201 -38.31 19.86 -6.33
C LEU A 201 -39.82 20.09 -6.41
N SER A 202 -40.47 20.44 -5.30
CA SER A 202 -41.90 20.81 -5.31
C SER A 202 -42.15 22.05 -6.17
N ALA A 203 -41.29 23.07 -6.10
CA ALA A 203 -41.42 24.27 -6.94
C ALA A 203 -41.20 23.96 -8.43
N LEU A 204 -40.29 23.03 -8.76
CA LEU A 204 -40.09 22.56 -10.14
C LEU A 204 -41.29 21.76 -10.63
N GLU A 205 -41.85 20.89 -9.80
CA GLU A 205 -43.06 20.12 -10.11
C GLU A 205 -44.25 21.06 -10.42
N ASP A 206 -44.44 22.12 -9.62
CA ASP A 206 -45.47 23.13 -9.85
C ASP A 206 -45.25 23.89 -11.17
N LYS A 207 -43.99 24.21 -11.51
CA LYS A 207 -43.66 24.84 -12.81
C LYS A 207 -43.93 23.92 -14.00
N ILE A 208 -43.54 22.64 -13.91
CA ILE A 208 -43.81 21.63 -14.94
C ILE A 208 -45.32 21.52 -15.18
N LYS A 209 -46.13 21.53 -14.12
CA LYS A 209 -47.60 21.53 -14.21
C LYS A 209 -48.16 22.83 -14.81
N ALA A 210 -47.55 23.97 -14.55
CA ALA A 210 -48.01 25.28 -15.02
C ALA A 210 -47.61 25.59 -16.49
N ASP A 211 -46.46 25.10 -16.96
CA ASP A 211 -45.90 25.42 -18.28
C ASP A 211 -46.59 24.69 -19.44
N GLY A 212 -47.63 23.90 -19.18
CA GLY A 212 -48.43 23.25 -20.22
C GLY A 212 -47.61 22.27 -21.08
N LEU A 213 -46.59 21.66 -20.49
CA LEU A 213 -45.74 20.67 -21.16
C LEU A 213 -46.58 19.46 -21.58
N LEU A 214 -46.52 19.12 -22.87
CA LEU A 214 -47.17 17.94 -23.43
C LEU A 214 -46.50 16.69 -22.85
N THR A 215 -47.30 15.72 -22.40
CA THR A 215 -46.77 14.41 -22.00
C THR A 215 -46.31 13.63 -23.22
N GLN A 216 -45.51 12.57 -23.02
CA GLN A 216 -45.17 11.64 -24.11
C GLN A 216 -46.44 11.13 -24.81
N ALA A 217 -47.51 10.84 -24.07
CA ALA A 217 -48.78 10.41 -24.67
C ALA A 217 -49.45 11.51 -25.51
N ASP A 218 -49.35 12.78 -25.11
CA ASP A 218 -49.87 13.91 -25.90
C ASP A 218 -49.05 14.14 -27.17
N LEU A 219 -47.73 13.96 -27.07
CA LEU A 219 -46.81 14.02 -28.20
C LEU A 219 -47.05 12.84 -29.15
N ASP A 220 -47.13 11.61 -28.65
CA ASP A 220 -47.39 10.39 -29.42
C ASP A 220 -48.71 10.52 -30.19
N LYS A 221 -49.77 11.02 -29.55
CA LYS A 221 -51.05 11.27 -30.21
C LYS A 221 -50.92 12.29 -31.34
N SER A 222 -50.16 13.36 -31.14
CA SER A 222 -49.93 14.39 -32.16
C SER A 222 -49.05 13.89 -33.30
N LEU A 223 -48.06 13.05 -32.97
CA LEU A 223 -47.13 12.44 -33.93
C LEU A 223 -47.83 11.37 -34.76
N VAL A 224 -48.78 10.59 -34.22
CA VAL A 224 -49.57 9.63 -35.01
C VAL A 224 -50.29 10.34 -36.16
N ASP A 225 -50.94 11.47 -35.91
CA ASP A 225 -51.63 12.24 -36.94
C ASP A 225 -50.67 12.84 -37.98
N ILE A 226 -49.44 13.20 -37.57
CA ILE A 226 -48.40 13.73 -38.46
C ILE A 226 -47.78 12.61 -39.28
N MET A 227 -47.38 11.51 -38.65
CA MET A 227 -46.81 10.32 -39.28
C MET A 227 -47.79 9.76 -40.30
N GLN A 228 -49.08 9.66 -39.97
CA GLN A 228 -50.07 9.19 -40.92
C GLN A 228 -50.24 10.13 -42.13
N LYS A 229 -50.11 11.44 -41.95
CA LYS A 229 -50.11 12.41 -43.07
C LYS A 229 -48.83 12.33 -43.90
N VAL A 230 -47.68 12.13 -43.24
CA VAL A 230 -46.38 11.94 -43.89
C VAL A 230 -46.37 10.64 -44.67
N ASP A 231 -46.76 9.52 -44.08
CA ASP A 231 -46.88 8.21 -44.71
C ASP A 231 -47.79 8.27 -45.94
N ASN A 232 -48.98 8.87 -45.82
CA ASN A 232 -49.89 9.06 -46.96
C ASN A 232 -49.25 9.94 -48.07
N SER A 233 -48.47 10.94 -47.70
CA SER A 233 -47.80 11.84 -48.67
C SER A 233 -46.59 11.16 -49.31
N VAL A 234 -45.81 10.40 -48.54
CA VAL A 234 -44.68 9.59 -48.98
C VAL A 234 -45.19 8.49 -49.91
N GLU A 235 -46.29 7.82 -49.59
CA GLU A 235 -46.91 6.78 -50.42
C GLU A 235 -47.41 7.35 -51.76
N GLN A 236 -47.96 8.58 -51.76
CA GLN A 236 -48.35 9.31 -52.97
C GLN A 236 -47.16 9.75 -53.84
N VAL A 237 -46.01 10.08 -53.23
CA VAL A 237 -44.80 10.54 -53.94
C VAL A 237 -43.95 9.37 -54.43
N THR A 238 -43.90 8.26 -53.67
CA THR A 238 -43.05 7.09 -53.95
C THR A 238 -43.77 5.98 -54.70
N GLY A 239 -45.10 6.05 -54.86
CA GLY A 239 -45.88 5.04 -55.59
C GLY A 239 -45.89 3.67 -54.93
N GLY A 240 -45.69 3.58 -53.62
CA GLY A 240 -45.64 2.31 -52.89
C GLY A 240 -44.33 1.54 -53.05
N LEU A 241 -43.21 2.21 -53.37
CA LEU A 241 -41.88 1.61 -53.38
C LEU A 241 -41.40 1.34 -51.95
N THR A 242 -41.45 0.07 -51.57
CA THR A 242 -40.97 -0.55 -50.32
C THR A 242 -39.44 -0.58 -50.28
N TYR A 243 -38.81 0.57 -50.10
CA TYR A 243 -37.34 0.69 -50.01
C TYR A 243 -36.82 1.01 -48.60
N LEU A 244 -37.65 0.86 -47.57
CA LEU A 244 -37.27 1.13 -46.18
C LEU A 244 -37.68 -0.05 -45.29
N SER A 245 -37.12 -1.23 -45.54
CA SER A 245 -37.14 -2.32 -44.56
C SER A 245 -36.00 -2.13 -43.56
N ASP A 246 -36.25 -2.51 -42.30
CA ASP A 246 -35.42 -2.42 -41.08
C ASP A 246 -33.93 -2.84 -41.16
N ASP A 247 -33.43 -3.27 -42.33
CA ASP A 247 -32.02 -3.60 -42.57
C ASP A 247 -31.10 -2.35 -42.67
N MET A 248 -31.68 -1.15 -42.72
CA MET A 248 -30.92 0.12 -42.85
C MET A 248 -30.56 0.78 -41.50
N MET A 249 -30.84 0.16 -40.35
CA MET A 249 -30.29 0.58 -39.06
C MET A 249 -28.93 -0.08 -38.78
N THR A 250 -28.09 -0.20 -39.82
CA THR A 250 -26.71 -0.67 -39.73
C THR A 250 -25.80 0.29 -40.48
N ASP A 251 -25.69 1.54 -40.05
CA ASP A 251 -24.66 2.39 -40.66
C ASP A 251 -24.03 3.37 -39.69
N ILE A 252 -23.01 2.85 -39.02
CA ILE A 252 -21.74 3.57 -38.96
C ILE A 252 -21.15 3.41 -40.36
N ASP A 253 -21.10 4.50 -41.13
CA ASP A 253 -20.74 4.56 -42.55
C ASP A 253 -19.77 3.43 -43.00
N GLY A 254 -20.32 2.40 -43.66
CA GLY A 254 -19.57 1.31 -44.31
C GLY A 254 -19.67 -0.10 -43.69
N GLY A 255 -20.36 -0.30 -42.56
CA GLY A 255 -20.70 -1.62 -42.00
C GLY A 255 -19.51 -2.58 -41.77
N TYR A 256 -19.72 -3.89 -41.59
CA TYR A 256 -18.61 -4.86 -41.49
C TYR A 256 -17.83 -4.96 -42.82
N THR A 257 -16.51 -4.76 -42.81
CA THR A 257 -15.67 -4.82 -44.02
C THR A 257 -15.72 -6.17 -44.73
N ASP A 258 -15.76 -7.26 -43.96
CA ASP A 258 -15.94 -8.63 -44.46
C ASP A 258 -16.60 -9.52 -43.38
N LEU A 259 -17.93 -9.50 -43.35
CA LEU A 259 -18.71 -10.26 -42.37
C LEU A 259 -18.47 -11.78 -42.48
N GLN A 260 -18.14 -12.30 -43.66
CA GLN A 260 -17.87 -13.73 -43.82
C GLN A 260 -16.58 -14.11 -43.11
N LYS A 261 -15.51 -13.34 -43.30
CA LYS A 261 -14.24 -13.55 -42.57
C LYS A 261 -14.42 -13.43 -41.07
N LEU A 262 -15.24 -12.49 -40.61
CA LEU A 262 -15.52 -12.32 -39.20
C LEU A 262 -16.29 -13.52 -38.62
N LYS A 263 -17.25 -14.09 -39.35
CA LYS A 263 -17.94 -15.34 -39.00
C LYS A 263 -16.98 -16.53 -38.96
N GLU A 264 -16.10 -16.66 -39.95
CA GLU A 264 -15.06 -17.70 -39.99
C GLU A 264 -14.14 -17.59 -38.76
N PHE A 265 -13.71 -16.37 -38.42
CA PHE A 265 -12.90 -16.11 -37.24
C PHE A 265 -13.64 -16.46 -35.95
N LYS A 266 -14.87 -15.97 -35.76
CA LYS A 266 -15.71 -16.27 -34.59
C LYS A 266 -15.88 -17.78 -34.38
N ASN A 267 -16.16 -18.52 -35.45
CA ASN A 267 -16.30 -19.98 -35.40
C ASN A 267 -14.99 -20.72 -35.14
N SER A 268 -13.85 -20.06 -35.32
CA SER A 268 -12.53 -20.63 -35.06
C SER A 268 -12.09 -20.47 -33.60
N ILE A 269 -12.69 -19.55 -32.84
CA ILE A 269 -12.41 -19.36 -31.42
C ILE A 269 -12.72 -20.69 -30.70
N ASP A 270 -11.76 -21.18 -29.92
CA ASP A 270 -11.88 -22.46 -29.24
C ASP A 270 -13.13 -22.43 -28.35
N THR A 271 -13.81 -23.56 -28.13
CA THR A 271 -15.04 -23.62 -27.29
C THR A 271 -14.85 -24.45 -26.01
N ASP A 272 -13.62 -24.88 -25.72
CA ASP A 272 -13.27 -25.56 -24.48
C ASP A 272 -13.58 -24.67 -23.26
N THR A 273 -14.49 -25.14 -22.42
CA THR A 273 -14.96 -24.41 -21.24
C THR A 273 -13.86 -24.17 -20.20
N ASN A 274 -12.71 -24.84 -20.31
CA ASN A 274 -11.55 -24.62 -19.44
C ASN A 274 -10.69 -23.40 -19.83
N LEU A 275 -10.95 -22.80 -20.99
CA LEU A 275 -10.24 -21.60 -21.45
C LEU A 275 -11.00 -20.35 -21.03
N THR A 276 -10.25 -19.30 -20.67
CA THR A 276 -10.76 -17.94 -20.52
C THR A 276 -10.40 -17.14 -21.78
N ARG A 277 -11.37 -16.44 -22.35
CA ARG A 277 -11.28 -15.74 -23.64
C ARG A 277 -11.47 -14.26 -23.48
N ILE A 278 -10.56 -13.46 -24.03
CA ILE A 278 -10.65 -12.00 -23.97
C ILE A 278 -10.46 -11.45 -25.38
N ALA A 279 -11.47 -10.76 -25.91
CA ALA A 279 -11.30 -9.97 -27.14
C ALA A 279 -10.55 -8.68 -26.79
N PHE A 280 -9.42 -8.45 -27.45
CA PHE A 280 -8.47 -7.38 -27.17
C PHE A 280 -8.23 -6.55 -28.42
N ALA A 281 -8.70 -5.31 -28.38
CA ALA A 281 -8.49 -4.29 -29.40
C ALA A 281 -7.80 -3.08 -28.78
N THR A 282 -7.04 -2.32 -29.57
CA THR A 282 -6.29 -1.16 -29.08
C THR A 282 -6.00 -0.20 -30.24
N ASP A 283 -5.80 1.09 -29.92
CA ASP A 283 -5.33 2.10 -30.88
C ASP A 283 -6.26 2.19 -32.12
N THR A 284 -7.57 2.30 -31.86
CA THR A 284 -8.60 2.48 -32.90
C THR A 284 -8.45 3.80 -33.62
N HIS A 285 -7.99 4.84 -32.90
CA HIS A 285 -7.76 6.18 -33.43
C HIS A 285 -8.91 6.71 -34.29
N HIS A 286 -10.14 6.57 -33.81
CA HIS A 286 -11.30 7.10 -34.50
C HIS A 286 -11.21 8.62 -34.70
N GLU A 287 -11.40 9.08 -35.95
CA GLU A 287 -11.48 10.48 -36.36
C GLU A 287 -12.61 10.67 -37.41
N ILE A 288 -13.23 11.85 -37.49
CA ILE A 288 -14.32 12.15 -38.46
C ILE A 288 -13.74 12.59 -39.81
N GLU A 289 -12.68 13.40 -39.77
CA GLU A 289 -11.96 13.89 -40.94
C GLU A 289 -10.48 13.90 -40.59
N SER A 290 -9.65 13.19 -41.35
CA SER A 290 -8.20 13.20 -41.13
C SER A 290 -7.50 14.04 -42.18
N ASN A 291 -6.85 15.10 -41.74
CA ASN A 291 -5.92 15.89 -42.56
C ASN A 291 -4.49 15.31 -42.54
N TRP A 292 -4.27 14.26 -41.74
CA TRP A 292 -2.94 13.72 -41.43
C TRP A 292 -2.67 12.40 -42.14
N ARG A 293 -3.65 11.48 -42.19
CA ARG A 293 -3.54 10.18 -42.90
C ARG A 293 -4.90 9.74 -43.46
N PRO A 294 -4.97 9.20 -44.69
CA PRO A 294 -6.24 8.79 -45.27
C PRO A 294 -6.84 7.61 -44.47
N HIS A 295 -8.16 7.43 -44.53
CA HIS A 295 -8.88 6.25 -44.01
C HIS A 295 -8.98 6.06 -42.48
N MET A 296 -8.58 7.04 -41.66
CA MET A 296 -8.79 7.01 -40.20
C MET A 296 -10.27 7.02 -39.78
N THR A 297 -11.17 7.35 -40.72
CA THR A 297 -12.63 7.31 -40.53
C THR A 297 -13.17 5.89 -40.34
N SER A 298 -12.38 4.84 -40.64
CA SER A 298 -12.80 3.45 -40.44
C SER A 298 -12.78 2.99 -38.97
N GLY A 299 -12.31 3.82 -38.03
CA GLY A 299 -12.17 3.46 -36.62
C GLY A 299 -13.45 2.90 -36.00
N LEU A 300 -14.59 3.57 -36.16
CA LEU A 300 -15.87 3.08 -35.60
C LEU A 300 -16.34 1.78 -36.26
N ARG A 301 -16.06 1.58 -37.56
CA ARG A 301 -16.31 0.30 -38.22
C ARG A 301 -15.49 -0.81 -37.56
N HIS A 302 -14.25 -0.55 -37.19
CA HIS A 302 -13.39 -1.55 -36.55
C HIS A 302 -13.86 -1.91 -35.14
N VAL A 303 -14.60 -1.03 -34.45
CA VAL A 303 -15.26 -1.35 -33.16
C VAL A 303 -16.29 -2.47 -33.31
N LEU A 304 -16.94 -2.58 -34.47
CA LEU A 304 -17.94 -3.62 -34.73
C LEU A 304 -17.33 -5.03 -34.63
N ASN A 305 -16.07 -5.21 -35.01
CA ASN A 305 -15.47 -6.55 -35.14
C ASN A 305 -15.20 -7.23 -33.78
N PRO A 306 -14.55 -6.60 -32.79
CA PRO A 306 -14.46 -7.15 -31.43
C PRO A 306 -15.83 -7.32 -30.76
N MET A 307 -16.77 -6.42 -31.03
CA MET A 307 -18.13 -6.50 -30.48
C MET A 307 -18.95 -7.65 -31.08
N TYR A 308 -18.68 -8.06 -32.32
CA TYR A 308 -19.36 -9.19 -32.97
C TYR A 308 -19.06 -10.55 -32.31
N VAL A 309 -17.90 -10.67 -31.64
CA VAL A 309 -17.48 -11.90 -30.97
C VAL A 309 -17.78 -11.88 -29.46
N GLN A 310 -18.45 -10.85 -28.95
CA GLN A 310 -18.68 -10.65 -27.51
C GLN A 310 -19.40 -11.84 -26.83
N ASP A 311 -20.26 -12.54 -27.55
CA ASP A 311 -21.10 -13.66 -27.08
C ASP A 311 -20.34 -15.00 -27.01
N VAL A 312 -19.10 -15.05 -27.50
CA VAL A 312 -18.24 -16.24 -27.46
C VAL A 312 -16.93 -16.00 -26.70
N VAL A 313 -16.80 -14.86 -26.03
CA VAL A 313 -15.67 -14.52 -25.16
C VAL A 313 -16.15 -14.12 -23.76
N ASP A 314 -15.24 -14.12 -22.78
CA ASP A 314 -15.56 -13.82 -21.38
C ASP A 314 -15.37 -12.35 -21.02
N ALA A 315 -14.65 -11.58 -21.85
CA ALA A 315 -14.55 -10.13 -21.78
C ALA A 315 -14.16 -9.53 -23.13
N VAL A 316 -14.54 -8.26 -23.35
CA VAL A 316 -14.06 -7.43 -24.46
C VAL A 316 -13.36 -6.21 -23.87
N ILE A 317 -12.19 -5.83 -24.39
CA ILE A 317 -11.48 -4.63 -23.99
C ILE A 317 -10.97 -3.83 -25.19
N PHE A 318 -11.24 -2.53 -25.18
CA PHE A 318 -10.65 -1.51 -26.04
C PHE A 318 -9.60 -0.74 -25.25
N ASN A 319 -8.32 -0.97 -25.51
CA ASN A 319 -7.25 -0.65 -24.58
C ASN A 319 -6.52 0.67 -24.88
N GLY A 320 -7.28 1.75 -25.04
CA GLY A 320 -6.74 3.11 -25.17
C GLY A 320 -6.37 3.51 -26.60
N ASP A 321 -6.15 4.82 -26.76
CA ASP A 321 -6.05 5.50 -28.07
C ASP A 321 -7.27 5.18 -28.96
N ASN A 322 -8.44 5.24 -28.33
CA ASN A 322 -9.71 4.92 -28.96
C ASN A 322 -10.09 5.97 -29.99
N ILE A 323 -9.75 7.24 -29.72
CA ILE A 323 -9.94 8.36 -30.63
C ILE A 323 -8.61 8.91 -31.12
N ASN A 324 -8.61 9.51 -32.30
CA ASN A 324 -7.51 10.34 -32.77
C ASN A 324 -7.89 11.80 -32.59
N ASN A 325 -7.06 12.58 -31.92
CA ASN A 325 -7.41 13.96 -31.60
C ASN A 325 -6.36 14.99 -32.02
N GLY A 326 -5.64 14.71 -33.12
CA GLY A 326 -4.69 15.63 -33.75
C GLY A 326 -3.63 16.26 -32.85
N GLY A 327 -3.52 15.83 -31.59
CA GLY A 327 -2.66 16.44 -30.60
C GLY A 327 -3.14 17.75 -29.99
N GLY A 328 -4.37 17.84 -29.47
CA GLY A 328 -4.81 18.98 -28.64
C GLY A 328 -5.60 20.05 -29.38
N GLY A 329 -6.49 19.61 -30.27
CA GLY A 329 -7.44 20.44 -30.98
C GLY A 329 -8.56 20.99 -30.09
N ASP A 330 -9.68 21.38 -30.70
CA ASP A 330 -10.87 21.87 -29.99
C ASP A 330 -11.45 20.77 -29.07
N LYS A 331 -11.62 21.08 -27.77
CA LYS A 331 -12.24 20.20 -26.78
C LYS A 331 -13.62 19.72 -27.24
N ALA A 332 -14.37 20.52 -28.00
CA ALA A 332 -15.67 20.11 -28.53
C ALA A 332 -15.56 18.93 -29.50
N VAL A 333 -14.51 18.90 -30.33
CA VAL A 333 -14.25 17.79 -31.25
C VAL A 333 -13.83 16.55 -30.47
N ALA A 334 -12.92 16.70 -29.50
CA ALA A 334 -12.56 15.63 -28.57
C ALA A 334 -13.79 14.97 -27.94
N ASN A 335 -14.66 15.82 -27.41
CA ASN A 335 -15.87 15.43 -26.73
C ASN A 335 -16.78 14.62 -27.65
N TYR A 336 -16.99 15.11 -28.88
CA TYR A 336 -17.77 14.40 -29.89
C TYR A 336 -17.17 13.03 -30.21
N LEU A 337 -15.87 12.94 -30.48
CA LEU A 337 -15.20 11.68 -30.83
C LEU A 337 -15.29 10.64 -29.71
N VAL A 338 -15.06 11.06 -28.46
CA VAL A 338 -15.15 10.17 -27.30
C VAL A 338 -16.60 9.69 -27.11
N GLN A 339 -17.57 10.58 -27.27
CA GLN A 339 -18.99 10.22 -27.21
C GLN A 339 -19.38 9.26 -28.33
N ASP A 340 -18.92 9.48 -29.55
CA ASP A 340 -19.25 8.66 -30.71
C ASP A 340 -18.67 7.25 -30.58
N PHE A 341 -17.40 7.16 -30.21
CA PHE A 341 -16.74 5.89 -29.89
C PHE A 341 -17.45 5.16 -28.77
N SER A 342 -17.68 5.83 -27.62
CA SER A 342 -18.27 5.17 -26.45
C SER A 342 -19.71 4.75 -26.69
N THR A 343 -20.52 5.60 -27.35
CA THR A 343 -21.91 5.28 -27.70
C THR A 343 -21.95 4.11 -28.67
N THR A 344 -21.04 4.06 -29.63
CA THR A 344 -20.89 2.92 -30.54
C THR A 344 -20.62 1.63 -29.75
N VAL A 345 -19.56 1.59 -28.95
CA VAL A 345 -19.21 0.40 -28.15
C VAL A 345 -20.38 -0.02 -27.26
N ARG A 346 -20.98 0.92 -26.54
CA ARG A 346 -22.00 0.65 -25.51
C ARG A 346 -23.35 0.26 -26.09
N SER A 347 -23.73 0.82 -27.24
CA SER A 347 -24.98 0.45 -27.92
C SER A 347 -24.93 -0.95 -28.53
N LEU A 348 -23.73 -1.46 -28.82
CA LEU A 348 -23.50 -2.81 -29.32
C LEU A 348 -23.44 -3.87 -28.23
N VAL A 349 -23.50 -3.52 -26.95
CA VAL A 349 -23.48 -4.51 -25.87
C VAL A 349 -24.82 -5.26 -25.86
N GLU A 350 -24.80 -6.51 -26.31
CA GLU A 350 -25.99 -7.36 -26.48
C GLU A 350 -25.96 -8.61 -25.58
N SER A 351 -24.84 -8.87 -24.92
CA SER A 351 -24.61 -10.05 -24.07
C SER A 351 -24.29 -9.67 -22.62
N ASP A 352 -24.30 -10.67 -21.74
CA ASP A 352 -23.80 -10.53 -20.36
C ASP A 352 -22.26 -10.45 -20.30
N THR A 353 -21.54 -10.33 -21.41
CA THR A 353 -20.08 -10.20 -21.42
C THR A 353 -19.64 -8.80 -20.96
N PRO A 354 -18.74 -8.67 -19.97
CA PRO A 354 -18.16 -7.37 -19.60
C PRO A 354 -17.40 -6.74 -20.77
N VAL A 355 -17.73 -5.49 -21.08
CA VAL A 355 -17.05 -4.68 -22.10
C VAL A 355 -16.38 -3.50 -21.42
N LEU A 356 -15.06 -3.41 -21.57
CA LEU A 356 -14.22 -2.40 -20.93
C LEU A 356 -13.59 -1.49 -21.99
N ILE A 357 -13.53 -0.20 -21.68
CA ILE A 357 -12.80 0.79 -22.46
C ILE A 357 -11.72 1.32 -21.53
N ASN A 358 -10.46 1.23 -21.93
CA ASN A 358 -9.33 1.86 -21.28
C ASN A 358 -8.99 3.17 -21.99
N LYS A 359 -8.21 4.04 -21.37
CA LYS A 359 -7.72 5.27 -22.00
C LYS A 359 -6.22 5.20 -22.33
N GLY A 360 -5.85 5.88 -23.41
CA GLY A 360 -4.48 6.10 -23.88
C GLY A 360 -4.10 7.59 -23.89
N ASN A 361 -2.95 7.88 -24.49
CA ASN A 361 -2.38 9.23 -24.63
C ASN A 361 -3.20 10.15 -25.55
N HIS A 362 -4.01 9.62 -26.47
CA HIS A 362 -4.83 10.44 -27.37
C HIS A 362 -6.18 10.85 -26.79
N ASP A 363 -6.72 10.09 -25.83
CA ASP A 363 -8.14 10.17 -25.47
C ASP A 363 -8.50 11.44 -24.68
N ASN A 364 -7.55 12.02 -23.94
CA ASN A 364 -7.77 13.21 -23.11
C ASN A 364 -7.65 14.55 -23.89
N ASN A 365 -7.31 14.55 -25.18
CA ASN A 365 -7.08 15.77 -25.98
C ASN A 365 -5.96 16.69 -25.49
N TYR A 366 -4.87 16.14 -24.97
CA TYR A 366 -3.72 16.97 -24.65
C TYR A 366 -2.93 17.36 -25.91
N LYS A 367 -2.28 18.53 -25.86
CA LYS A 367 -1.45 19.02 -26.95
C LYS A 367 -0.27 18.12 -27.29
N ASP A 368 -0.04 17.94 -28.58
CA ASP A 368 1.09 17.20 -29.11
C ASP A 368 2.26 18.13 -29.46
N ALA A 369 3.41 17.88 -28.84
CA ALA A 369 4.66 18.57 -29.10
C ALA A 369 5.17 18.39 -30.55
N THR A 370 4.67 17.42 -31.30
CA THR A 370 4.99 17.24 -32.73
C THR A 370 4.15 18.13 -33.65
N VAL A 371 3.03 18.68 -33.14
CA VAL A 371 2.07 19.50 -33.89
C VAL A 371 2.13 20.97 -33.47
N TYR A 372 2.38 21.23 -32.18
CA TYR A 372 2.37 22.57 -31.60
C TYR A 372 3.73 22.95 -30.99
N ASP A 373 4.18 24.20 -31.22
CA ASP A 373 5.39 24.76 -30.62
C ASP A 373 5.30 24.87 -29.08
N ASP A 374 4.08 25.05 -28.55
CA ASP A 374 3.77 25.00 -27.12
C ASP A 374 2.89 23.78 -26.82
N TRP A 375 3.51 22.76 -26.23
CA TRP A 375 2.87 21.51 -25.85
C TRP A 375 2.08 21.61 -24.55
N ARG A 376 2.05 22.76 -23.86
CA ARG A 376 1.26 22.93 -22.64
C ARG A 376 -0.22 23.11 -22.98
N SER A 377 -1.07 22.44 -22.20
CA SER A 377 -2.52 22.44 -22.38
C SER A 377 -3.20 23.20 -21.23
N LEU A 378 -4.20 24.02 -21.55
CA LEU A 378 -5.08 24.61 -20.54
C LEU A 378 -6.18 23.60 -20.16
N PRO A 379 -6.72 23.64 -18.93
CA PRO A 379 -7.85 22.79 -18.52
C PRO A 379 -9.07 22.88 -19.43
N SER A 380 -9.32 24.05 -20.04
CA SER A 380 -10.42 24.24 -20.99
C SER A 380 -10.24 23.52 -22.33
N GLN A 381 -9.05 23.01 -22.62
CA GLN A 381 -8.71 22.37 -23.89
C GLN A 381 -8.75 20.84 -23.81
N VAL A 382 -8.63 20.27 -22.61
CA VAL A 382 -8.57 18.82 -22.41
C VAL A 382 -9.90 18.27 -21.91
N LEU A 383 -10.16 17.00 -22.22
CA LEU A 383 -11.16 16.22 -21.50
C LEU A 383 -10.56 15.80 -20.16
N THR A 384 -11.24 16.19 -19.09
CA THR A 384 -10.82 15.83 -17.73
C THR A 384 -11.00 14.33 -17.49
N ASN A 385 -10.29 13.79 -16.51
CA ASN A 385 -10.45 12.40 -16.08
C ASN A 385 -11.89 12.12 -15.62
N ALA A 386 -12.58 13.11 -15.02
CA ALA A 386 -13.99 12.99 -14.65
C ALA A 386 -14.92 12.95 -15.88
N GLU A 387 -14.67 13.77 -16.90
CA GLU A 387 -15.43 13.73 -18.16
C GLU A 387 -15.20 12.40 -18.91
N LEU A 388 -13.95 11.93 -18.99
CA LEU A 388 -13.67 10.60 -19.57
C LEU A 388 -14.31 9.49 -18.76
N ALA A 389 -14.29 9.56 -17.42
CA ALA A 389 -14.96 8.59 -16.58
C ALA A 389 -16.47 8.52 -16.87
N HIS A 390 -17.10 9.66 -17.15
CA HIS A 390 -18.49 9.69 -17.56
C HIS A 390 -18.69 9.08 -18.96
N TYR A 391 -17.92 9.53 -19.95
CA TYR A 391 -18.12 9.05 -21.33
C TYR A 391 -17.77 7.58 -21.50
N TYR A 392 -16.63 7.14 -20.97
CA TYR A 392 -16.24 5.73 -20.97
C TYR A 392 -16.91 4.93 -19.85
N GLY A 393 -17.86 5.53 -19.11
CA GLY A 393 -18.75 4.89 -18.14
C GLY A 393 -18.03 4.13 -17.02
N TYR A 394 -16.96 4.70 -16.48
CA TYR A 394 -16.31 4.24 -15.26
C TYR A 394 -17.15 4.57 -14.01
N ASP A 395 -18.02 5.58 -14.12
CA ASP A 395 -19.00 5.97 -13.11
C ASP A 395 -20.30 5.13 -13.14
N VAL A 396 -20.49 4.32 -14.19
CA VAL A 396 -21.61 3.39 -14.31
C VAL A 396 -21.35 2.18 -13.42
N LYS A 397 -22.31 1.89 -12.54
CA LYS A 397 -22.22 0.76 -11.62
C LYS A 397 -22.39 -0.57 -12.37
N ASP A 398 -21.34 -1.39 -12.30
CA ASP A 398 -21.35 -2.81 -12.68
C ASP A 398 -20.66 -3.59 -11.56
N ASP A 399 -21.42 -4.43 -10.83
CA ASP A 399 -20.91 -5.17 -9.66
C ASP A 399 -19.83 -6.20 -10.03
N ARG A 400 -19.65 -6.52 -11.32
CA ARG A 400 -18.59 -7.41 -11.81
C ARG A 400 -17.24 -6.69 -11.93
N ILE A 401 -17.26 -5.36 -12.05
CA ILE A 401 -16.07 -4.53 -12.27
C ILE A 401 -15.68 -3.84 -10.96
N ILE A 402 -14.55 -4.28 -10.39
CA ILE A 402 -14.04 -3.73 -9.15
C ILE A 402 -13.02 -2.63 -9.47
N ARG A 403 -13.36 -1.39 -9.12
CA ARG A 403 -12.53 -0.20 -9.37
C ARG A 403 -12.45 0.69 -8.12
N ASP A 404 -11.46 1.57 -8.07
CA ASP A 404 -11.33 2.58 -7.02
C ASP A 404 -12.11 3.85 -7.43
N GLY A 405 -13.35 3.98 -6.95
CA GLY A 405 -14.24 5.09 -7.33
C GLY A 405 -14.58 5.03 -8.81
N SER A 406 -14.35 6.12 -9.55
CA SER A 406 -14.54 6.23 -11.00
C SER A 406 -13.22 6.17 -11.77
N SER A 407 -12.20 5.51 -11.21
CA SER A 407 -10.90 5.32 -11.87
C SER A 407 -11.05 4.52 -13.17
N ALA A 408 -10.16 4.81 -14.13
CA ALA A 408 -10.03 4.03 -15.36
C ALA A 408 -9.45 2.64 -15.07
N TYR A 409 -8.61 2.49 -14.04
CA TYR A 409 -8.09 1.18 -13.65
C TYR A 409 -9.11 0.36 -12.84
N CYS A 410 -9.15 -0.95 -13.09
CA CYS A 410 -10.06 -1.88 -12.43
C CYS A 410 -9.57 -3.32 -12.53
N TYR A 411 -10.27 -4.25 -11.87
CA TYR A 411 -10.17 -5.66 -12.18
C TYR A 411 -11.54 -6.32 -12.30
N ILE A 412 -11.58 -7.42 -13.05
CA ILE A 412 -12.72 -8.34 -13.13
C ILE A 412 -12.24 -9.78 -12.87
N ASP A 413 -13.07 -10.57 -12.21
CA ASP A 413 -12.87 -12.01 -12.09
C ASP A 413 -13.56 -12.72 -13.25
N LEU A 414 -12.78 -13.47 -14.03
CA LEU A 414 -13.22 -14.22 -15.19
C LEU A 414 -13.34 -15.72 -14.84
N PRO A 415 -13.95 -16.55 -15.71
CA PRO A 415 -13.96 -18.00 -15.55
C PRO A 415 -12.56 -18.59 -15.38
N ASN A 416 -12.52 -19.86 -14.96
CA ASN A 416 -11.28 -20.65 -14.80
C ASN A 416 -10.25 -20.03 -13.86
N ASN A 417 -10.72 -19.26 -12.87
CA ASN A 417 -9.89 -18.64 -11.82
C ASN A 417 -8.85 -17.65 -12.37
N VAL A 418 -9.21 -16.96 -13.46
CA VAL A 418 -8.44 -15.88 -14.06
C VAL A 418 -8.93 -14.54 -13.50
N ARG A 419 -8.01 -13.63 -13.16
CA ARG A 419 -8.32 -12.23 -12.85
C ARG A 419 -7.68 -11.32 -13.87
N MET A 420 -8.50 -10.51 -14.52
CA MET A 420 -8.08 -9.51 -15.49
C MET A 420 -7.98 -8.14 -14.82
N TYR A 421 -6.83 -7.49 -14.95
CA TYR A 421 -6.61 -6.11 -14.56
C TYR A 421 -6.57 -5.22 -15.80
N MET A 422 -7.27 -4.10 -15.74
CA MET A 422 -7.09 -2.98 -16.67
C MET A 422 -6.39 -1.86 -15.89
N LEU A 423 -5.19 -1.49 -16.32
CA LEU A 423 -4.39 -0.44 -15.69
C LEU A 423 -4.47 0.83 -16.55
N ASP A 424 -4.53 1.96 -15.86
CA ASP A 424 -4.50 3.28 -16.48
C ASP A 424 -3.05 3.76 -16.53
N SER A 425 -2.40 3.54 -17.67
CA SER A 425 -1.05 4.04 -17.92
C SER A 425 -1.00 5.56 -18.13
N TYR A 426 -2.12 6.26 -18.05
CA TYR A 426 -2.23 7.71 -18.16
C TYR A 426 -3.02 8.29 -16.98
N ASP A 427 -2.85 7.73 -15.79
CA ASP A 427 -3.43 8.19 -14.52
C ASP A 427 -2.75 9.51 -14.08
N THR A 428 -2.98 10.52 -14.90
CA THR A 428 -2.26 11.78 -14.97
C THR A 428 -2.95 12.77 -14.03
N PRO A 429 -2.22 13.36 -13.06
CA PRO A 429 -2.78 14.40 -12.20
C PRO A 429 -3.18 15.64 -13.00
N GLU A 430 -4.33 16.23 -12.67
CA GLU A 430 -4.84 17.45 -13.30
C GLU A 430 -4.47 18.70 -12.47
N THR A 431 -3.19 18.80 -12.08
CA THR A 431 -2.66 19.95 -11.34
C THR A 431 -2.17 21.05 -12.29
N LEU A 432 -2.11 22.29 -11.80
CA LEU A 432 -1.73 23.45 -12.61
C LEU A 432 -0.38 24.02 -12.21
N ASP A 433 0.39 24.41 -13.22
CA ASP A 433 1.62 25.16 -13.07
C ASP A 433 1.32 26.62 -12.65
N LYS A 434 2.39 27.37 -12.35
CA LYS A 434 2.30 28.78 -11.93
C LYS A 434 1.67 29.70 -12.99
N ASP A 435 1.63 29.28 -14.25
CA ASP A 435 1.13 30.04 -15.39
C ASP A 435 -0.30 29.58 -15.78
N GLY A 436 -0.89 28.63 -15.05
CA GLY A 436 -2.26 28.13 -15.21
C GLY A 436 -2.43 26.99 -16.23
N TYR A 437 -1.33 26.42 -16.71
CA TYR A 437 -1.33 25.25 -17.60
C TYR A 437 -1.29 23.95 -16.79
N LEU A 438 -1.70 22.83 -17.38
CA LEU A 438 -1.57 21.53 -16.75
C LEU A 438 -0.09 21.15 -16.58
N ASP A 439 0.30 20.77 -15.36
CA ASP A 439 1.68 20.40 -15.00
C ASP A 439 2.19 19.17 -15.76
N PHE A 440 1.27 18.26 -16.09
CA PHE A 440 1.54 17.03 -16.80
C PHE A 440 0.78 17.00 -18.11
N ASN A 441 1.42 16.47 -19.14
CA ASN A 441 0.78 16.28 -20.42
C ASN A 441 0.66 14.78 -20.74
N ALA A 442 -0.56 14.24 -20.67
CA ALA A 442 -0.84 12.83 -20.91
C ALA A 442 -0.52 12.38 -22.36
N ARG A 443 -0.40 13.32 -23.31
CA ARG A 443 0.03 13.02 -24.69
C ARG A 443 1.48 12.54 -24.74
N GLN A 444 2.35 13.02 -23.85
CA GLN A 444 3.79 12.68 -23.82
C GLN A 444 4.22 11.95 -22.55
N ASN A 445 3.40 11.96 -21.51
CA ASN A 445 3.73 11.36 -20.23
C ASN A 445 2.74 10.24 -19.90
N SER A 446 3.25 9.00 -19.91
CA SER A 446 2.57 7.87 -19.31
C SER A 446 2.90 7.84 -17.81
N ILE A 447 1.88 7.76 -16.96
CA ILE A 447 2.02 7.88 -15.51
C ILE A 447 1.18 6.81 -14.83
N TYR A 448 1.80 6.09 -13.90
CA TYR A 448 1.08 5.35 -12.88
C TYR A 448 1.10 6.11 -11.56
N SER A 449 -0.07 6.49 -11.03
CA SER A 449 -0.12 7.16 -9.73
C SER A 449 0.30 6.22 -8.60
N LYS A 450 0.81 6.79 -7.50
CA LYS A 450 1.05 6.02 -6.27
C LYS A 450 -0.21 5.29 -5.79
N LYS A 451 -1.39 5.91 -5.95
CA LYS A 451 -2.66 5.34 -5.52
C LYS A 451 -2.99 4.08 -6.32
N GLN A 452 -2.89 4.14 -7.64
CA GLN A 452 -3.10 3.00 -8.53
C GLN A 452 -2.11 1.87 -8.26
N LEU A 453 -0.82 2.17 -8.11
CA LEU A 453 0.20 1.15 -7.85
C LEU A 453 0.04 0.48 -6.48
N GLN A 454 -0.36 1.25 -5.46
CA GLN A 454 -0.68 0.67 -4.16
C GLN A 454 -1.96 -0.17 -4.22
N TRP A 455 -3.00 0.31 -4.91
CA TRP A 455 -4.23 -0.46 -5.16
C TRP A 455 -3.94 -1.78 -5.88
N LEU A 456 -3.08 -1.77 -6.90
CA LEU A 456 -2.66 -2.99 -7.59
C LEU A 456 -1.93 -3.94 -6.62
N ALA A 457 -0.98 -3.43 -5.84
CA ALA A 457 -0.26 -4.22 -4.84
C ALA A 457 -1.18 -4.88 -3.80
N ASP A 458 -2.24 -4.17 -3.39
CA ASP A 458 -3.20 -4.63 -2.39
C ASP A 458 -4.24 -5.60 -2.95
N THR A 459 -4.49 -5.56 -4.26
CA THR A 459 -5.55 -6.36 -4.92
C THR A 459 -5.03 -7.56 -5.68
N LEU A 460 -3.73 -7.62 -6.00
CA LEU A 460 -3.07 -8.77 -6.63
C LEU A 460 -3.29 -10.05 -5.79
N ASP A 461 -3.91 -11.05 -6.41
CA ASP A 461 -4.31 -12.29 -5.76
C ASP A 461 -3.49 -13.47 -6.29
N ALA A 462 -2.51 -13.91 -5.50
CA ALA A 462 -1.64 -15.02 -5.86
C ALA A 462 -2.38 -16.38 -5.95
N SER A 463 -3.65 -16.46 -5.54
CA SER A 463 -4.49 -17.66 -5.74
C SER A 463 -5.10 -17.75 -7.14
N LYS A 464 -5.02 -16.69 -7.95
CA LYS A 464 -5.58 -16.59 -9.30
C LYS A 464 -4.48 -16.49 -10.36
N THR A 465 -4.82 -16.86 -11.58
CA THR A 465 -3.99 -16.52 -12.75
C THR A 465 -4.28 -15.07 -13.13
N THR A 466 -3.27 -14.22 -13.11
CA THR A 466 -3.40 -12.79 -13.41
C THR A 466 -3.16 -12.53 -14.90
N VAL A 467 -4.00 -11.70 -15.51
CA VAL A 467 -3.72 -11.09 -16.82
C VAL A 467 -3.86 -9.57 -16.68
N LEU A 468 -2.92 -8.82 -17.26
CA LEU A 468 -2.90 -7.36 -17.15
C LEU A 468 -2.99 -6.71 -18.53
N PHE A 469 -3.75 -5.62 -18.61
CA PHE A 469 -3.86 -4.76 -19.78
C PHE A 469 -3.46 -3.34 -19.39
N ALA A 470 -2.64 -2.69 -20.20
CA ALA A 470 -2.30 -1.28 -20.07
C ALA A 470 -2.09 -0.69 -21.46
N HIS A 471 -2.39 0.58 -21.69
CA HIS A 471 -2.17 1.16 -23.01
C HIS A 471 -0.67 1.25 -23.33
N ASN A 472 0.09 1.99 -22.51
CA ASN A 472 1.54 2.11 -22.66
C ASN A 472 2.24 0.83 -22.19
N PRO A 473 3.26 0.35 -22.93
CA PRO A 473 4.16 -0.70 -22.46
C PRO A 473 4.77 -0.40 -21.10
N VAL A 474 5.10 -1.45 -20.35
CA VAL A 474 5.95 -1.29 -19.16
C VAL A 474 7.36 -0.88 -19.62
N GLU A 475 7.89 0.17 -19.00
CA GLU A 475 9.18 0.77 -19.33
C GLU A 475 10.30 -0.25 -19.63
N GLN A 476 11.06 0.03 -20.69
CA GLN A 476 12.22 -0.71 -21.22
C GLN A 476 11.98 -2.14 -21.71
N VAL A 477 10.81 -2.74 -21.51
CA VAL A 477 10.58 -4.15 -21.88
C VAL A 477 10.77 -4.41 -23.38
N PHE A 478 10.28 -3.52 -24.25
CA PHE A 478 10.41 -3.66 -25.71
C PHE A 478 11.61 -2.89 -26.29
N GLY A 479 12.52 -2.39 -25.46
CA GLY A 479 13.64 -1.55 -25.91
C GLY A 479 13.20 -0.21 -26.54
N THR A 480 11.94 0.16 -26.34
CA THR A 480 11.31 1.40 -26.78
C THR A 480 10.70 2.08 -25.56
N GLY A 481 10.83 3.39 -25.47
CA GLY A 481 10.36 4.16 -24.32
C GLY A 481 11.35 5.25 -23.95
N ASN A 482 10.85 6.34 -23.40
CA ASN A 482 11.66 7.40 -22.83
C ASN A 482 11.40 7.42 -21.33
N ALA A 483 12.40 7.06 -20.52
CA ALA A 483 12.31 7.03 -19.07
C ALA A 483 11.85 8.37 -18.46
N SER A 484 12.13 9.51 -19.12
CA SER A 484 11.64 10.82 -18.65
C SER A 484 10.13 11.02 -18.84
N SER A 485 9.51 10.20 -19.69
CA SER A 485 8.09 10.24 -20.08
C SER A 485 7.29 9.07 -19.50
N GLU A 486 7.94 8.06 -18.94
CA GLU A 486 7.34 6.85 -18.36
C GLU A 486 7.43 6.90 -16.83
N ILE A 487 6.59 7.75 -16.23
CA ILE A 487 6.67 8.09 -14.81
C ILE A 487 6.12 6.93 -13.96
N ASN A 488 6.96 6.45 -13.03
CA ASN A 488 6.70 5.34 -12.10
C ASN A 488 6.52 3.96 -12.73
N HIS A 489 6.87 3.79 -14.00
CA HIS A 489 6.85 2.48 -14.65
C HIS A 489 7.84 1.51 -14.01
N ASP A 490 8.98 2.02 -13.53
CA ASP A 490 9.94 1.26 -12.72
C ASP A 490 9.29 0.59 -11.49
N VAL A 491 8.30 1.24 -10.87
CA VAL A 491 7.57 0.69 -9.72
C VAL A 491 6.62 -0.41 -10.16
N LEU A 492 5.86 -0.22 -11.25
CA LEU A 492 5.01 -1.26 -11.81
C LEU A 492 5.84 -2.51 -12.16
N HIS A 493 6.93 -2.32 -12.90
CA HIS A 493 7.81 -3.41 -13.30
C HIS A 493 8.34 -4.19 -12.07
N LYS A 494 8.87 -3.49 -11.07
CA LYS A 494 9.32 -4.12 -9.81
C LYS A 494 8.18 -4.82 -9.06
N LEU A 495 6.97 -4.28 -9.09
CA LEU A 495 5.80 -4.85 -8.40
C LEU A 495 5.36 -6.16 -9.05
N LEU A 496 5.33 -6.23 -10.39
CA LEU A 496 5.00 -7.46 -11.11
C LEU A 496 6.06 -8.55 -10.87
N ASN A 497 7.35 -8.18 -10.90
CA ASN A 497 8.44 -9.09 -10.57
C ASN A 497 8.38 -9.59 -9.10
N ALA A 498 8.00 -8.71 -8.17
CA ALA A 498 7.76 -9.10 -6.78
C ALA A 498 6.56 -10.05 -6.64
N PHE A 499 5.50 -9.85 -7.42
CA PHE A 499 4.31 -10.72 -7.39
C PHE A 499 4.64 -12.15 -7.82
N VAL A 500 5.34 -12.34 -8.94
CA VAL A 500 5.76 -13.68 -9.42
C VAL A 500 6.85 -14.31 -8.55
N SER A 501 7.54 -13.52 -7.72
CA SER A 501 8.50 -14.02 -6.73
C SER A 501 7.87 -14.36 -5.36
N GLY A 502 6.79 -13.68 -4.99
CA GLY A 502 6.18 -13.74 -3.67
C GLY A 502 6.95 -12.95 -2.59
N GLY A 503 6.46 -12.99 -1.35
CA GLY A 503 7.07 -12.33 -0.20
C GLY A 503 6.52 -10.94 0.11
N SER A 504 7.15 -10.21 1.02
CA SER A 504 6.72 -8.88 1.46
C SER A 504 7.86 -7.89 1.39
N GLY A 505 7.55 -6.64 1.03
CA GLY A 505 8.59 -5.63 0.91
C GLY A 505 8.05 -4.23 0.64
N THR A 506 8.96 -3.37 0.21
CA THR A 506 8.69 -1.98 -0.13
C THR A 506 9.49 -1.63 -1.37
N ILE A 507 8.82 -1.11 -2.38
CA ILE A 507 9.41 -0.64 -3.64
C ILE A 507 9.52 0.88 -3.53
N ASN A 508 10.72 1.38 -3.76
CA ASN A 508 10.98 2.82 -3.88
C ASN A 508 11.17 3.14 -5.37
N GLY A 509 10.32 4.02 -5.89
CA GLY A 509 10.33 4.47 -7.28
C GLY A 509 11.33 5.57 -7.55
N ALA A 510 11.70 5.75 -8.81
CA ALA A 510 12.66 6.78 -9.23
C ALA A 510 12.21 8.21 -8.90
N THR A 511 10.90 8.47 -8.85
CA THR A 511 10.31 9.77 -8.48
C THR A 511 10.19 9.99 -6.96
N GLY A 512 10.59 9.01 -6.15
CA GLY A 512 10.46 9.06 -4.69
C GLY A 512 9.13 8.55 -4.14
N ILE A 513 8.22 8.02 -4.98
CA ILE A 513 7.05 7.31 -4.48
C ILE A 513 7.45 5.96 -3.85
N THR A 514 6.62 5.48 -2.91
CA THR A 514 6.84 4.22 -2.22
C THR A 514 5.57 3.38 -2.25
N VAL A 515 5.69 2.10 -2.64
CA VAL A 515 4.62 1.11 -2.66
C VAL A 515 5.00 -0.08 -1.79
N LYS A 516 4.10 -0.49 -0.91
CA LYS A 516 4.29 -1.68 -0.06
C LYS A 516 3.52 -2.85 -0.65
N TYR A 517 4.09 -4.05 -0.54
CA TYR A 517 3.43 -5.27 -1.01
C TYR A 517 3.61 -6.40 0.00
N THR A 518 2.67 -7.34 0.00
CA THR A 518 2.75 -8.59 0.76
C THR A 518 2.00 -9.69 0.01
N PHE A 519 2.75 -10.65 -0.51
CA PHE A 519 2.25 -11.80 -1.25
C PHE A 519 2.62 -13.07 -0.49
N ALA A 520 1.62 -13.78 0.03
CA ALA A 520 1.83 -14.99 0.84
C ALA A 520 2.54 -16.13 0.08
N LYS A 521 2.43 -16.11 -1.25
CA LYS A 521 3.08 -17.05 -2.18
C LYS A 521 3.34 -16.33 -3.51
N ALA A 522 4.21 -16.91 -4.34
CA ALA A 522 4.38 -16.46 -5.71
C ALA A 522 3.05 -16.52 -6.49
N GLY A 523 2.73 -15.44 -7.18
CA GLY A 523 1.61 -15.35 -8.10
C GLY A 523 1.93 -15.94 -9.48
N THR A 524 0.95 -15.93 -10.37
CA THR A 524 1.11 -16.37 -11.77
C THR A 524 0.55 -15.30 -12.68
N ILE A 525 1.32 -14.84 -13.66
CA ILE A 525 0.89 -13.87 -14.67
C ILE A 525 0.83 -14.59 -16.02
N ALA A 526 -0.36 -14.70 -16.60
CA ALA A 526 -0.55 -15.22 -17.95
C ALA A 526 0.04 -14.30 -19.01
N GLY A 527 -0.05 -12.98 -18.83
CA GLY A 527 0.60 -12.02 -19.71
C GLY A 527 0.28 -10.58 -19.34
N VAL A 528 1.11 -9.68 -19.83
CA VAL A 528 0.91 -8.22 -19.78
C VAL A 528 0.72 -7.74 -21.21
N PHE A 529 -0.50 -7.31 -21.56
CA PHE A 529 -0.91 -6.97 -22.92
C PHE A 529 -1.01 -5.46 -23.11
N THR A 530 -0.34 -4.93 -24.13
CA THR A 530 -0.22 -3.48 -24.35
C THR A 530 -0.45 -3.05 -25.80
N GLY A 531 -0.82 -1.77 -25.95
CA GLY A 531 -1.02 -1.03 -27.20
C GLY A 531 0.07 0.02 -27.40
N HIS A 532 -0.25 1.19 -27.97
CA HIS A 532 0.63 2.37 -28.08
C HIS A 532 1.75 2.27 -29.13
N LEU A 533 2.46 1.14 -29.25
CA LEU A 533 3.61 1.03 -30.17
C LEU A 533 3.23 0.72 -31.62
N HIS A 534 1.95 0.45 -31.89
CA HIS A 534 1.41 0.16 -33.23
C HIS A 534 2.20 -0.92 -34.00
N LYS A 535 2.56 -1.99 -33.30
CA LYS A 535 3.24 -3.16 -33.88
C LYS A 535 2.89 -4.41 -33.10
N SER A 536 3.15 -5.59 -33.65
CA SER A 536 3.02 -6.84 -32.88
C SER A 536 4.39 -7.27 -32.37
N SER A 537 4.55 -7.47 -31.06
CA SER A 537 5.80 -7.94 -30.45
C SER A 537 5.55 -8.78 -29.21
N MET A 538 6.49 -9.64 -28.84
CA MET A 538 6.48 -10.42 -27.60
C MET A 538 7.88 -10.48 -27.02
N VAL A 539 8.00 -10.17 -25.74
CA VAL A 539 9.25 -10.24 -24.98
C VAL A 539 8.98 -10.92 -23.65
N VAL A 540 9.90 -11.78 -23.25
CA VAL A 540 9.92 -12.34 -21.89
C VAL A 540 10.94 -11.54 -21.09
N ASP A 541 10.49 -10.91 -20.02
CA ASP A 541 11.37 -10.35 -19.00
C ASP A 541 11.13 -11.09 -17.68
N HIS A 542 12.23 -11.59 -17.10
CA HIS A 542 12.23 -12.58 -16.02
C HIS A 542 11.42 -13.84 -16.37
N THR A 543 10.17 -13.91 -15.92
CA THR A 543 9.23 -15.02 -16.18
C THR A 543 7.87 -14.50 -16.67
N ILE A 544 7.79 -13.22 -17.03
CA ILE A 544 6.54 -12.57 -17.44
C ILE A 544 6.59 -12.36 -18.95
N ASN A 545 5.54 -12.83 -19.62
CA ASN A 545 5.32 -12.56 -21.04
C ASN A 545 4.69 -11.18 -21.19
N TYR A 546 5.40 -10.27 -21.86
CA TYR A 546 4.90 -8.98 -22.28
C TYR A 546 4.56 -9.03 -23.76
N VAL A 547 3.34 -8.64 -24.09
CA VAL A 547 2.77 -8.78 -25.42
C VAL A 547 2.27 -7.44 -25.90
N GLN A 548 2.82 -7.02 -27.03
CA GLN A 548 2.42 -5.81 -27.74
C GLN A 548 1.53 -6.21 -28.91
N THR A 549 0.34 -5.64 -29.00
CA THR A 549 -0.57 -5.83 -30.15
C THR A 549 -0.53 -4.58 -31.04
N THR A 550 -0.64 -4.81 -32.36
CA THR A 550 -0.69 -3.70 -33.32
C THR A 550 -2.03 -2.97 -33.24
N CYS A 551 -2.09 -1.76 -33.76
CA CYS A 551 -3.27 -0.90 -33.67
C CYS A 551 -4.43 -1.41 -34.53
N GLN A 552 -5.68 -1.03 -34.24
CA GLN A 552 -6.78 -1.23 -35.19
C GLN A 552 -6.72 -0.23 -36.36
N ALA A 553 -6.04 0.90 -36.18
CA ALA A 553 -5.89 1.91 -37.21
C ALA A 553 -4.98 1.44 -38.37
N VAL A 554 -5.59 1.19 -39.53
CA VAL A 554 -4.94 0.66 -40.75
C VAL A 554 -3.73 1.49 -41.23
N TYR A 555 -3.71 2.82 -41.00
CA TYR A 555 -2.63 3.72 -41.43
C TYR A 555 -1.61 4.06 -40.33
N ALA A 556 -1.72 3.47 -39.14
CA ALA A 556 -0.89 3.84 -38.00
C ALA A 556 0.18 2.80 -37.64
N ASP A 557 0.25 1.66 -38.32
CA ASP A 557 1.26 0.61 -38.04
C ASP A 557 2.69 1.12 -38.28
N ASN A 558 3.55 1.00 -37.28
CA ASN A 558 4.90 1.58 -37.29
C ASN A 558 5.90 0.77 -38.13
N ASP A 559 5.72 -0.55 -38.22
CA ASP A 559 6.68 -1.43 -38.90
C ASP A 559 6.28 -1.67 -40.37
N HIS A 560 4.98 -1.62 -40.66
CA HIS A 560 4.40 -2.02 -41.95
C HIS A 560 3.40 -1.01 -42.53
N GLN A 561 3.56 0.29 -42.24
CA GLN A 561 2.61 1.34 -42.60
C GLN A 561 2.12 1.27 -44.06
N GLU A 562 3.03 1.20 -45.04
CA GLU A 562 2.67 1.17 -46.47
C GLU A 562 1.98 -0.13 -46.87
N GLU A 563 2.39 -1.27 -46.30
CA GLU A 563 1.76 -2.55 -46.56
C GLU A 563 0.33 -2.56 -46.03
N ARG A 564 0.16 -2.07 -44.80
CA ARG A 564 -1.12 -2.05 -44.11
C ARG A 564 -2.11 -1.07 -44.73
N ALA A 565 -1.62 0.10 -45.15
CA ALA A 565 -2.37 1.05 -45.96
C ALA A 565 -3.04 0.41 -47.19
N ASN A 566 -2.34 -0.50 -47.87
CA ASN A 566 -2.85 -1.21 -49.05
C ASN A 566 -3.90 -2.30 -48.71
N LYS A 567 -4.16 -2.57 -47.43
CA LYS A 567 -5.19 -3.50 -46.97
C LYS A 567 -6.54 -2.83 -46.72
N PHE A 568 -6.61 -1.50 -46.80
CA PHE A 568 -7.86 -0.76 -46.63
C PHE A 568 -8.99 -1.31 -47.53
N GLY A 569 -10.18 -1.45 -46.95
CA GLY A 569 -11.35 -2.05 -47.61
C GLY A 569 -11.35 -3.57 -47.68
N THR A 570 -10.36 -4.24 -47.06
CA THR A 570 -10.33 -5.70 -46.89
C THR A 570 -10.41 -6.06 -45.41
N TYR A 571 -10.72 -7.31 -45.06
CA TYR A 571 -10.72 -7.76 -43.66
C TYR A 571 -9.38 -7.54 -42.93
N GLN A 572 -8.26 -7.43 -43.67
CA GLN A 572 -6.92 -7.19 -43.14
C GLN A 572 -6.63 -5.71 -42.84
N GLU A 573 -7.58 -4.80 -43.02
CA GLU A 573 -7.39 -3.41 -42.59
C GLU A 573 -7.41 -3.28 -41.05
N ASP A 574 -8.23 -4.10 -40.39
CA ASP A 574 -8.36 -4.14 -38.94
C ASP A 574 -7.28 -5.05 -38.32
N ALA A 575 -7.09 -4.96 -37.01
CA ALA A 575 -6.36 -5.95 -36.24
C ALA A 575 -6.84 -5.97 -34.78
N PHE A 576 -7.36 -7.12 -34.34
CA PHE A 576 -7.60 -7.38 -32.93
C PHE A 576 -7.32 -8.85 -32.62
N ASP A 577 -7.05 -9.15 -31.36
CA ASP A 577 -6.75 -10.51 -30.89
C ASP A 577 -7.88 -11.06 -30.02
N VAL A 578 -8.16 -12.36 -30.11
CA VAL A 578 -8.85 -13.11 -29.05
C VAL A 578 -7.80 -13.89 -28.29
N ILE A 579 -7.60 -13.52 -27.02
CA ILE A 579 -6.64 -14.13 -26.11
C ILE A 579 -7.32 -15.31 -25.43
N GLU A 580 -6.86 -16.53 -25.73
CA GLU A 580 -7.30 -17.79 -25.14
C GLU A 580 -6.29 -18.22 -24.08
N ILE A 581 -6.69 -18.18 -22.81
CA ILE A 581 -5.85 -18.51 -21.66
C ILE A 581 -6.26 -19.88 -21.11
N ASP A 582 -5.33 -20.82 -21.11
CA ASP A 582 -5.45 -22.11 -20.42
C ASP A 582 -4.69 -22.05 -19.08
N PRO A 583 -5.36 -21.83 -17.94
CA PRO A 583 -4.71 -21.75 -16.63
C PRO A 583 -4.20 -23.10 -16.13
N VAL A 584 -4.66 -24.22 -16.69
CA VAL A 584 -4.25 -25.57 -16.29
C VAL A 584 -2.98 -25.98 -17.03
N LYS A 585 -2.95 -25.77 -18.35
CA LYS A 585 -1.75 -26.03 -19.18
C LYS A 585 -0.73 -24.91 -19.09
N LYS A 586 -1.11 -23.75 -18.54
CA LYS A 586 -0.32 -22.52 -18.51
C LYS A 586 0.12 -22.07 -19.90
N HIS A 587 -0.85 -22.00 -20.79
CA HIS A 587 -0.64 -21.66 -22.18
C HIS A 587 -1.55 -20.51 -22.58
N VAL A 588 -1.03 -19.57 -23.37
CA VAL A 588 -1.80 -18.49 -23.99
C VAL A 588 -1.69 -18.61 -25.49
N LYS A 589 -2.83 -18.52 -26.17
CA LYS A 589 -2.92 -18.31 -27.61
C LYS A 589 -3.62 -16.99 -27.92
N LEU A 590 -3.03 -16.18 -28.79
CA LEU A 590 -3.62 -14.97 -29.35
C LEU A 590 -4.06 -15.29 -30.77
N LYS A 591 -5.37 -15.38 -30.98
CA LYS A 591 -5.96 -15.58 -32.30
C LYS A 591 -6.19 -14.24 -32.96
N ARG A 592 -5.55 -14.00 -34.11
CA ARG A 592 -5.62 -12.72 -34.82
C ARG A 592 -6.78 -12.68 -35.79
N TYR A 593 -7.61 -11.64 -35.70
CA TYR A 593 -8.45 -11.20 -36.81
C TYR A 593 -7.78 -10.04 -37.53
N GLY A 594 -7.80 -10.08 -38.87
CA GLY A 594 -7.28 -9.01 -39.70
C GLY A 594 -5.78 -9.12 -40.00
N TYR A 595 -5.03 -8.01 -39.88
CA TYR A 595 -3.61 -7.94 -40.21
C TYR A 595 -2.73 -8.69 -39.20
N GLY A 596 -1.74 -9.44 -39.68
CA GLY A 596 -0.81 -10.21 -38.85
C GLY A 596 -1.23 -11.66 -38.66
N GLU A 597 -0.58 -12.34 -37.71
CA GLU A 597 -0.69 -13.79 -37.52
C GLU A 597 -1.03 -14.14 -36.06
N ASP A 598 -1.54 -15.37 -35.86
CA ASP A 598 -1.71 -15.96 -34.53
C ASP A 598 -0.37 -16.04 -33.79
N ARG A 599 -0.41 -15.91 -32.46
CA ARG A 599 0.77 -15.99 -31.58
C ARG A 599 0.46 -16.88 -30.38
N GLU A 600 1.46 -17.54 -29.81
CA GLU A 600 1.27 -18.40 -28.64
C GLU A 600 2.53 -18.48 -27.77
N TYR A 601 2.35 -18.77 -26.48
CA TYR A 601 3.45 -18.96 -25.53
C TYR A 601 2.97 -19.66 -24.24
N ASP A 602 3.91 -20.18 -23.47
CA ASP A 602 3.69 -20.73 -22.14
C ASP A 602 4.09 -19.71 -21.04
N TYR A 603 3.52 -19.82 -19.83
CA TYR A 603 3.76 -18.90 -18.71
C TYR A 603 3.92 -19.54 -17.32
#